data_AF-A0A959V812-F1
#
_entry.id   AF-A0A959V812-F1
#
_cell.length_a   1.000
_cell.length_b   1.000
_cell.length_c   1.000
_cell.angle_alpha   90.00
_cell.angle_beta   90.00
_cell.angle_gamma   90.00
#
_symmetry.space_group_name_H-M   'P 1'
#
loop_
_entity.id
_entity.type
_entity.pdbx_description
1 polymer ?
#
loop_
_entity_poly.entity_id
_entity_poly.type
_entity_poly.pdbx_seq_one_letter_code
_entity_poly.pdbx_strand_id
1 'polypeptide(L)'
;HDALHGATSRHRWVNDLLGSSMYMLGSDVFVWKFLHNEAHHTHTNVLPQDQDINAPGVMRFSEHAPLRRVHRLQHVHAFIFYGLLTLAKFVGDYFSMARAARHPKHQDRNYPLAYLGMTGVKLLHLFVFIGLPLMLTSFTWWQVLLGFLLMHVTASVIMGVVFQLAHVVEGAEQPAPDAEGIIAADWTEHELRTTADFAPRNKLVTWLIGGLNYQIEHH
;
A
#
# COMPACT_ATOMS: atom_id res chain seq x y z
N HIS A 1 5.69 1.71 8.37
CA HIS A 1 4.22 1.79 8.40
C HIS A 1 3.76 2.68 9.55
N ASP A 2 3.88 2.23 10.81
CA ASP A 2 3.40 2.94 12.01
C ASP A 2 3.98 4.36 12.18
N ALA A 3 5.23 4.55 11.76
CA ALA A 3 5.86 5.86 11.75
C ALA A 3 5.12 6.87 10.85
N LEU A 4 4.49 6.41 9.75
CA LEU A 4 3.68 7.25 8.88
C LEU A 4 2.32 7.60 9.48
N HIS A 5 1.82 6.78 10.41
CA HIS A 5 0.69 7.08 11.30
C HIS A 5 1.09 7.95 12.50
N GLY A 6 2.40 8.14 12.74
CA GLY A 6 2.92 8.90 13.88
C GLY A 6 2.96 8.12 15.20
N ALA A 7 2.72 6.81 15.15
CA ALA A 7 2.56 5.96 16.34
C ALA A 7 3.89 5.41 16.90
N THR A 8 5.00 5.49 16.16
CA THR A 8 6.27 4.87 16.59
C THR A 8 7.00 5.66 17.68
N SER A 9 6.91 6.99 17.69
CA SER A 9 7.61 7.84 18.65
C SER A 9 6.81 9.09 19.00
N ARG A 10 6.95 9.57 20.23
CA ARG A 10 6.45 10.91 20.63
C ARG A 10 7.15 12.06 19.91
N HIS A 11 8.34 11.81 19.34
CA HIS A 11 9.11 12.82 18.64
C HIS A 11 8.85 12.74 17.14
N ARG A 12 8.24 13.79 16.59
CA ARG A 12 7.85 13.86 15.17
C ARG A 12 8.99 13.53 14.21
N TRP A 13 10.19 14.06 14.44
CA TRP A 13 11.33 13.84 13.54
C TRP A 13 11.74 12.36 13.46
N VAL A 14 11.52 11.57 14.52
CA VAL A 14 11.80 10.12 14.51
C VAL A 14 10.81 9.41 13.60
N ASN A 15 9.53 9.76 13.69
CA ASN A 15 8.50 9.23 12.79
C ASN A 15 8.76 9.63 11.33
N ASP A 16 9.15 10.88 11.08
CA ASP A 16 9.48 11.36 9.73
C ASP A 16 10.70 10.61 9.15
N LEU A 17 11.74 10.37 9.95
CA LEU A 17 12.92 9.62 9.55
C LEU A 17 12.58 8.15 9.25
N LEU A 18 11.90 7.47 10.18
CA LEU A 18 11.53 6.05 10.01
C LEU A 18 10.50 5.88 8.88
N GLY A 19 9.55 6.80 8.75
CA GLY A 19 8.58 6.83 7.67
C GLY A 19 9.22 7.04 6.30
N SER A 20 10.33 7.78 6.25
CA SER A 20 11.11 7.99 5.02
C SER A 20 11.77 6.71 4.48
N SER A 21 11.82 5.62 5.26
CA SER A 21 12.21 4.30 4.73
C SER A 21 11.31 3.84 3.56
N MET A 22 10.09 4.37 3.46
CA MET A 22 9.19 4.16 2.31
C MET A 22 9.85 4.53 0.96
N TYR A 23 10.74 5.52 0.96
CA TYR A 23 11.50 5.91 -0.23
C TYR A 23 12.43 4.80 -0.72
N MET A 24 12.89 3.91 0.16
CA MET A 24 13.67 2.72 -0.23
C MET A 24 12.85 1.72 -1.03
N LEU A 25 11.52 1.77 -0.97
CA LEU A 25 10.62 0.95 -1.81
C LEU A 25 10.26 1.64 -3.13
N GLY A 26 10.82 2.83 -3.39
CA GLY A 26 10.52 3.63 -4.57
C GLY A 26 9.14 4.30 -4.51
N SER A 27 8.53 4.42 -3.32
CA SER A 27 7.21 5.01 -3.11
C SER A 27 7.31 6.38 -2.42
N ASP A 28 6.35 7.27 -2.66
CA ASP A 28 6.29 8.58 -2.00
C ASP A 28 5.51 8.56 -0.68
N VAL A 29 6.05 9.23 0.35
CA VAL A 29 5.44 9.30 1.69
C VAL A 29 4.11 10.03 1.69
N PHE A 30 3.99 11.14 0.95
CA PHE A 30 2.74 11.90 0.91
C PHE A 30 1.66 11.12 0.17
N VAL A 31 1.99 10.53 -0.98
CA VAL A 31 1.06 9.67 -1.73
C VAL A 31 0.58 8.51 -0.86
N TRP A 32 1.48 7.87 -0.12
CA TRP A 32 1.11 6.79 0.78
C TRP A 32 0.11 7.26 1.85
N LYS A 33 0.36 8.39 2.52
CA LYS A 33 -0.57 8.94 3.52
C LYS A 33 -1.92 9.33 2.92
N PHE A 34 -1.92 9.93 1.73
CA PHE A 34 -3.16 10.29 1.04
C PHE A 34 -4.00 9.06 0.69
N LEU A 35 -3.39 7.98 0.20
CA LEU A 35 -4.11 6.77 -0.15
C LEU A 35 -4.49 5.95 1.09
N HIS A 36 -3.57 5.76 2.01
CA HIS A 36 -3.77 4.85 3.13
C HIS A 36 -4.53 5.53 4.29
N ASN A 37 -4.06 6.68 4.78
CA ASN A 37 -4.66 7.31 5.96
C ASN A 37 -5.96 8.04 5.64
N GLU A 38 -6.05 8.69 4.47
CA GLU A 38 -7.23 9.50 4.13
C GLU A 38 -8.26 8.77 3.26
N ALA A 39 -7.85 7.79 2.44
CA ALA A 39 -8.81 7.03 1.65
C ALA A 39 -9.18 5.72 2.33
N HIS A 40 -8.20 4.85 2.61
CA HIS A 40 -8.41 3.52 3.19
C HIS A 40 -8.93 3.58 4.63
N HIS A 41 -8.18 4.12 5.59
CA HIS A 41 -8.57 4.22 7.02
C HIS A 41 -9.84 5.03 7.30
N THR A 42 -10.32 5.83 6.34
CA THR A 42 -11.58 6.57 6.46
C THR A 42 -12.77 5.80 5.87
N HIS A 43 -12.51 4.86 4.96
CA HIS A 43 -13.54 4.14 4.20
C HIS A 43 -13.19 2.65 4.06
N THR A 44 -12.66 2.03 5.11
CA THR A 44 -12.09 0.68 5.06
C THR A 44 -13.07 -0.29 4.41
N ASN A 45 -12.62 -1.01 3.38
CA ASN A 45 -13.42 -2.01 2.66
C ASN A 45 -14.68 -1.47 1.95
N VAL A 46 -14.76 -0.15 1.69
CA VAL A 46 -15.85 0.49 0.93
C VAL A 46 -15.43 0.78 -0.52
N LEU A 47 -16.07 0.12 -1.48
CA LEU A 47 -15.82 0.35 -2.91
C LEU A 47 -16.67 1.54 -3.43
N PRO A 48 -16.13 2.48 -4.23
CA PRO A 48 -14.76 2.58 -4.78
C PRO A 48 -13.79 3.46 -3.98
N GLN A 49 -14.19 3.93 -2.79
CA GLN A 49 -13.44 4.89 -1.97
C GLN A 49 -12.10 4.30 -1.50
N ASP A 50 -12.13 3.07 -0.99
CA ASP A 50 -10.94 2.33 -0.59
C ASP A 50 -10.18 1.81 -1.83
N GLN A 51 -9.00 2.39 -2.04
CA GLN A 51 -8.15 2.03 -3.17
C GLN A 51 -7.46 0.68 -3.01
N ASP A 52 -7.38 0.13 -1.79
CA ASP A 52 -6.70 -1.14 -1.53
C ASP A 52 -7.56 -2.33 -1.98
N ILE A 53 -8.89 -2.15 -2.08
CA ILE A 53 -9.82 -3.13 -2.66
C ILE A 53 -10.35 -2.75 -4.06
N ASN A 54 -10.16 -1.50 -4.49
CA ASN A 54 -10.53 -1.03 -5.82
C ASN A 54 -9.48 -1.39 -6.88
N ALA A 55 -9.35 -2.69 -7.15
CA ALA A 55 -8.34 -3.21 -8.05
C ALA A 55 -8.72 -3.10 -9.54
N PRO A 56 -7.72 -3.05 -10.45
CA PRO A 56 -7.96 -3.23 -11.88
C PRO A 56 -8.66 -4.57 -12.14
N GLY A 57 -9.59 -4.62 -13.09
CA GLY A 57 -10.50 -5.76 -13.29
C GLY A 57 -9.88 -7.11 -13.69
N VAL A 58 -8.56 -7.28 -13.61
CA VAL A 58 -7.88 -8.59 -13.58
C VAL A 58 -7.97 -9.23 -12.19
N MET A 59 -8.06 -8.42 -11.14
CA MET A 59 -8.28 -8.81 -9.75
C MET A 59 -9.68 -8.38 -9.31
N ARG A 60 -10.22 -9.08 -8.30
CA ARG A 60 -11.47 -8.74 -7.62
C ARG A 60 -11.27 -8.94 -6.13
N PHE A 61 -11.18 -7.84 -5.40
CA PHE A 61 -11.09 -7.83 -3.94
C PHE A 61 -12.40 -7.45 -3.27
N SER A 62 -13.35 -6.89 -4.04
CA SER A 62 -14.66 -6.56 -3.53
C SER A 62 -15.77 -7.46 -4.05
N GLU A 63 -16.74 -7.78 -3.21
CA GLU A 63 -17.97 -8.45 -3.60
C GLU A 63 -18.84 -7.59 -4.53
N HIS A 64 -18.77 -6.28 -4.38
CA HIS A 64 -19.48 -5.29 -5.21
C HIS A 64 -18.82 -5.06 -6.58
N ALA A 65 -17.60 -5.55 -6.77
CA ALA A 65 -16.90 -5.44 -8.06
C ALA A 65 -17.41 -6.50 -9.06
N PRO A 66 -17.49 -6.18 -10.38
CA PRO A 66 -17.99 -7.11 -11.39
C PRO A 66 -17.16 -8.40 -11.48
N LEU A 67 -17.84 -9.55 -11.45
CA LEU A 67 -17.21 -10.87 -11.64
C LEU A 67 -16.89 -11.13 -13.11
N ARG A 68 -15.65 -11.52 -13.41
CA ARG A 68 -15.14 -11.81 -14.75
C ARG A 68 -14.52 -13.21 -14.79
N ARG A 69 -14.44 -13.80 -15.98
CA ARG A 69 -13.89 -15.16 -16.18
C ARG A 69 -12.46 -15.32 -15.66
N VAL A 70 -11.65 -14.26 -15.73
CA VAL A 70 -10.27 -14.23 -15.21
C VAL A 70 -10.20 -14.50 -13.70
N HIS A 71 -11.25 -14.16 -12.94
CA HIS A 71 -11.27 -14.33 -11.48
C HIS A 71 -11.33 -15.79 -11.05
N ARG A 72 -11.76 -16.71 -11.94
CA ARG A 72 -11.74 -18.15 -11.66
C ARG A 72 -10.34 -18.67 -11.32
N LEU A 73 -9.31 -18.05 -11.90
CA LEU A 73 -7.90 -18.40 -11.67
C LEU A 73 -7.19 -17.38 -10.77
N GLN A 74 -7.92 -16.51 -10.06
CA GLN A 74 -7.33 -15.46 -9.23
C GLN A 74 -6.43 -16.00 -8.13
N HIS A 75 -6.79 -17.11 -7.50
CA HIS A 75 -5.93 -17.78 -6.51
C HIS A 75 -4.54 -18.17 -7.05
N VAL A 76 -4.38 -18.29 -8.37
CA VAL A 76 -3.08 -18.54 -9.03
C VAL A 76 -2.39 -17.24 -9.42
N HIS A 77 -3.09 -16.37 -10.17
CA HIS A 77 -2.46 -15.17 -10.73
C HIS A 77 -2.35 -13.99 -9.75
N ALA A 78 -3.07 -14.02 -8.61
CA ALA A 78 -2.98 -13.02 -7.55
C ALA A 78 -1.55 -12.83 -7.08
N PHE A 79 -0.83 -13.91 -6.81
CA PHE A 79 0.55 -13.85 -6.33
C PHE A 79 1.52 -13.23 -7.35
N ILE A 80 1.23 -13.40 -8.65
CA ILE A 80 2.00 -12.75 -9.71
C ILE A 80 1.77 -11.23 -9.63
N PHE A 81 0.52 -10.79 -9.53
CA PHE A 81 0.20 -9.37 -9.40
C PHE A 81 0.66 -8.76 -8.07
N TYR A 82 0.61 -9.52 -6.97
CA TYR A 82 1.20 -9.12 -5.70
C TYR A 82 2.69 -8.89 -5.86
N GLY A 83 3.42 -9.71 -6.61
CA GLY A 83 4.83 -9.49 -6.94
C GLY A 83 5.12 -8.19 -7.71
N LEU A 84 4.11 -7.52 -8.26
CA LEU A 84 4.26 -6.29 -9.02
C LEU A 84 3.93 -5.01 -8.23
N LEU A 85 3.47 -5.10 -6.97
CA LEU A 85 2.92 -3.94 -6.24
C LEU A 85 3.91 -2.77 -6.13
N THR A 86 5.14 -2.99 -5.66
CA THR A 86 6.12 -1.89 -5.50
C THR A 86 6.57 -1.33 -6.85
N LEU A 87 6.69 -2.19 -7.88
CA LEU A 87 7.00 -1.75 -9.24
C LEU A 87 5.85 -0.92 -9.84
N ALA A 88 4.61 -1.33 -9.58
CA ALA A 88 3.41 -0.60 -9.99
C ALA A 88 3.35 0.77 -9.32
N LYS A 89 3.70 0.87 -8.02
CA LYS A 89 3.78 2.16 -7.30
C LYS A 89 4.83 3.10 -7.87
N PHE A 90 5.89 2.56 -8.48
CA PHE A 90 6.92 3.38 -9.13
C PHE A 90 6.32 4.37 -10.14
N VAL A 91 5.33 3.93 -10.92
CA VAL A 91 4.58 4.76 -11.87
C VAL A 91 3.25 5.24 -11.28
N GLY A 92 2.54 4.38 -10.55
CA GLY A 92 1.23 4.62 -9.95
C GLY A 92 1.16 5.81 -9.01
N ASP A 93 2.27 6.12 -8.34
CA ASP A 93 2.34 7.30 -7.45
C ASP A 93 2.15 8.62 -8.21
N TYR A 94 2.59 8.72 -9.47
CA TYR A 94 2.38 9.93 -10.27
C TYR A 94 0.89 10.17 -10.53
N PHE A 95 0.14 9.11 -10.83
CA PHE A 95 -1.31 9.20 -11.00
C PHE A 95 -2.02 9.49 -9.68
N SER A 96 -1.53 8.90 -8.59
CA SER A 96 -2.07 9.13 -7.24
C SER A 96 -1.81 10.55 -6.76
N MET A 97 -0.63 11.11 -7.05
CA MET A 97 -0.28 12.52 -6.83
C MET A 97 -1.18 13.45 -7.64
N ALA A 98 -1.48 13.11 -8.90
CA ALA A 98 -2.41 13.88 -9.72
C ALA A 98 -3.85 13.84 -9.18
N ARG A 99 -4.25 12.71 -8.57
CA ARG A 99 -5.53 12.61 -7.86
C ARG A 99 -5.54 13.47 -6.60
N ALA A 100 -4.49 13.42 -5.79
CA ALA A 100 -4.34 14.27 -4.62
C ALA A 100 -4.41 15.77 -4.99
N ALA A 101 -3.81 16.17 -6.11
CA ALA A 101 -3.87 17.55 -6.63
C ALA A 101 -5.27 18.05 -6.95
N ARG A 102 -6.19 17.14 -7.26
CA ARG A 102 -7.60 17.47 -7.53
C ARG A 102 -8.46 17.39 -6.28
N HIS A 103 -7.94 16.83 -5.18
CA HIS A 103 -8.68 16.67 -3.94
C HIS A 103 -8.79 18.03 -3.21
N PRO A 104 -10.00 18.45 -2.78
CA PRO A 104 -10.20 19.77 -2.17
C PRO A 104 -9.29 20.09 -0.99
N LYS A 105 -8.97 19.08 -0.16
CA LYS A 105 -8.11 19.25 1.02
C LYS A 105 -6.62 19.49 0.71
N HIS A 106 -6.17 19.28 -0.53
CA HIS A 106 -4.74 19.29 -0.89
C HIS A 106 -4.40 20.26 -2.03
N GLN A 107 -5.29 21.19 -2.38
CA GLN A 107 -5.09 22.11 -3.51
C GLN A 107 -3.92 23.09 -3.31
N ASP A 108 -3.64 23.47 -2.06
CA ASP A 108 -2.62 24.48 -1.72
C ASP A 108 -1.17 23.95 -1.73
N ARG A 109 -0.98 22.66 -2.04
CA ARG A 109 0.37 22.05 -2.07
C ARG A 109 1.15 22.53 -3.30
N ASN A 110 2.44 22.78 -3.13
CA ASN A 110 3.35 23.01 -4.26
C ASN A 110 3.62 21.69 -5.01
N TYR A 111 2.75 21.34 -5.95
CA TYR A 111 2.85 20.12 -6.75
C TYR A 111 4.10 20.05 -7.64
N PRO A 112 4.56 21.14 -8.31
CA PRO A 112 5.82 21.09 -9.03
C PRO A 112 6.99 20.61 -8.16
N LEU A 113 7.10 21.13 -6.94
CA LEU A 113 8.13 20.69 -5.99
C LEU A 113 7.88 19.24 -5.50
N ALA A 114 6.63 18.84 -5.30
CA ALA A 114 6.29 17.47 -4.92
C ALA A 114 6.68 16.45 -6.01
N TYR A 115 6.40 16.75 -7.29
CA TYR A 115 6.82 15.91 -8.42
C TYR A 115 8.34 15.88 -8.57
N LEU A 116 9.02 17.01 -8.39
CA LEU A 116 10.47 17.07 -8.42
C LEU A 116 11.08 16.20 -7.30
N GLY A 117 10.58 16.34 -6.07
CA GLY A 117 11.03 15.54 -4.93
C GLY A 117 10.80 14.05 -5.13
N MET A 118 9.57 13.66 -5.51
CA MET A 118 9.22 12.26 -5.79
C MET A 118 10.09 11.66 -6.91
N THR A 119 10.30 12.41 -8.00
CA THR A 119 11.16 11.96 -9.11
C THR A 119 12.61 11.85 -8.67
N GLY A 120 13.12 12.82 -7.90
CA GLY A 120 14.47 12.79 -7.35
C GLY A 120 14.72 11.57 -6.47
N VAL A 121 13.77 11.23 -5.60
CA VAL A 121 13.84 10.03 -4.76
C VAL A 121 13.82 8.74 -5.60
N LYS A 122 12.94 8.64 -6.61
CA LYS A 122 12.88 7.46 -7.48
C LYS A 122 14.16 7.29 -8.30
N LEU A 123 14.75 8.38 -8.79
CA LEU A 123 16.07 8.35 -9.44
C LEU A 123 17.18 7.94 -8.47
N LEU A 124 17.17 8.46 -7.25
CA LEU A 124 18.13 8.05 -6.20
C LEU A 124 17.99 6.56 -5.87
N HIS A 125 16.76 6.05 -5.78
CA HIS A 125 16.49 4.63 -5.57
C HIS A 125 17.08 3.78 -6.71
N LEU A 126 16.83 4.13 -7.97
CA LEU A 126 17.42 3.43 -9.12
C LEU A 126 18.95 3.53 -9.12
N PHE A 127 19.49 4.70 -8.77
CA PHE A 127 20.94 4.87 -8.66
C PHE A 127 21.52 3.98 -7.57
N VAL A 128 20.91 3.89 -6.39
CA VAL A 128 21.39 3.06 -5.29
C VAL A 128 21.30 1.56 -5.58
N PHE A 129 20.19 1.09 -6.16
CA PHE A 129 19.96 -0.35 -6.35
C PHE A 129 20.38 -0.89 -7.72
N ILE A 130 20.59 -0.03 -8.72
CA ILE A 130 21.06 -0.43 -10.05
C ILE A 130 22.39 0.24 -10.37
N GLY A 131 22.48 1.57 -10.24
CA GLY A 131 23.68 2.34 -10.59
C GLY A 131 24.92 1.94 -9.77
N LEU A 132 24.84 1.96 -8.44
CA LEU A 132 25.96 1.62 -7.57
C LEU A 132 26.45 0.19 -7.75
N PRO A 133 25.58 -0.86 -7.79
CA PRO A 133 26.05 -2.21 -8.07
C PRO A 133 26.77 -2.34 -9.41
N LEU A 134 26.29 -1.67 -10.46
CA LEU A 134 26.95 -1.66 -11.76
C LEU A 134 28.32 -0.98 -11.75
N MET A 135 28.50 0.04 -10.90
CA MET A 135 29.75 0.80 -10.80
C MET A 135 30.78 0.16 -9.87
N LEU A 136 30.32 -0.50 -8.79
CA LEU A 136 31.16 -0.93 -7.69
C LEU A 136 31.41 -2.45 -7.65
N THR A 137 30.73 -3.23 -8.50
CA THR A 137 30.84 -4.69 -8.53
C THR A 137 31.17 -5.20 -9.94
N SER A 138 31.57 -6.45 -10.04
CA SER A 138 31.79 -7.14 -11.32
C SER A 138 30.53 -7.76 -11.91
N PHE A 139 29.35 -7.52 -11.31
CA PHE A 139 28.10 -8.04 -11.83
C PHE A 139 27.74 -7.41 -13.17
N THR A 140 27.30 -8.25 -14.10
CA THR A 140 26.73 -7.80 -15.37
C THR A 140 25.38 -7.11 -15.14
N TRP A 141 24.98 -6.23 -16.07
CA TRP A 141 23.75 -5.45 -15.94
C TRP A 141 22.50 -6.30 -15.73
N TRP A 142 22.42 -7.49 -16.34
CA TRP A 142 21.26 -8.37 -16.17
C TRP A 142 21.23 -9.06 -14.80
N GLN A 143 22.40 -9.31 -14.18
CA GLN A 143 22.47 -9.84 -12.81
C GLN A 143 21.98 -8.81 -11.80
N VAL A 144 22.39 -7.55 -11.97
CA VAL A 144 21.91 -6.43 -11.14
C VAL A 144 20.41 -6.25 -11.33
N LEU A 145 19.92 -6.23 -12.57
CA LEU A 145 18.49 -6.13 -12.86
C LEU A 145 17.69 -7.30 -12.26
N LEU A 146 18.20 -8.52 -12.34
CA LEU A 146 17.56 -9.68 -11.72
C LEU A 146 17.48 -9.53 -10.19
N GLY A 147 18.57 -9.10 -9.54
CA GLY A 147 18.56 -8.82 -8.10
C GLY A 147 17.54 -7.74 -7.71
N PHE A 148 17.48 -6.66 -8.49
CA PHE A 148 16.49 -5.60 -8.33
C PHE A 148 15.05 -6.11 -8.43
N LEU A 149 14.75 -6.93 -9.45
CA LEU A 149 13.43 -7.53 -9.64
C LEU A 149 13.09 -8.51 -8.51
N LEU A 150 14.03 -9.36 -8.08
CA LEU A 150 13.82 -10.30 -6.97
C LEU A 150 13.51 -9.58 -5.66
N MET A 151 14.23 -8.49 -5.37
CA MET A 151 13.97 -7.66 -4.20
C MET A 151 12.55 -7.10 -4.21
N HIS A 152 12.14 -6.50 -5.33
CA HIS A 152 10.80 -5.94 -5.48
C HIS A 152 9.69 -6.99 -5.42
N VAL A 153 9.86 -8.12 -6.12
CA VAL A 153 8.88 -9.22 -6.09
C VAL A 153 8.73 -9.76 -4.67
N THR A 154 9.84 -9.98 -3.97
CA THR A 154 9.82 -10.49 -2.59
C THR A 154 9.10 -9.52 -1.66
N ALA A 155 9.50 -8.24 -1.66
CA ALA A 155 8.86 -7.22 -0.84
C ALA A 155 7.37 -7.07 -1.16
N SER A 156 7.02 -7.10 -2.44
CA SER A 156 5.64 -6.93 -2.89
C SER A 156 4.75 -8.12 -2.56
N VAL A 157 5.24 -9.36 -2.68
CA VAL A 157 4.48 -10.55 -2.27
C VAL A 157 4.22 -10.53 -0.77
N ILE A 158 5.24 -10.21 0.04
CA ILE A 158 5.08 -10.09 1.51
C ILE A 158 4.02 -9.04 1.83
N MET A 159 4.15 -7.85 1.26
CA MET A 159 3.22 -6.74 1.48
C MET A 159 1.80 -7.08 1.01
N GLY A 160 1.66 -7.68 -0.16
CA GLY A 160 0.38 -8.12 -0.72
C GLY A 160 -0.31 -9.14 0.17
N VAL A 161 0.41 -10.17 0.63
CA VAL A 161 -0.17 -11.17 1.53
C VAL A 161 -0.59 -10.56 2.87
N VAL A 162 0.28 -9.75 3.47
CA VAL A 162 0.02 -9.12 4.78
C VAL A 162 -1.24 -8.24 4.74
N PHE A 163 -1.36 -7.34 3.77
CA PHE A 163 -2.52 -6.44 3.71
C PHE A 163 -3.82 -7.15 3.30
N GLN A 164 -3.73 -8.17 2.45
CA GLN A 164 -4.93 -8.86 1.97
C GLN A 164 -5.51 -9.78 3.03
N LEU A 165 -4.68 -10.41 3.87
CA LEU A 165 -5.15 -11.16 5.04
C LEU A 165 -5.90 -10.31 6.07
N ALA A 166 -5.74 -8.99 6.02
CA ALA A 166 -6.31 -8.05 6.97
C ALA A 166 -7.69 -7.50 6.55
N HIS A 167 -8.04 -7.57 5.26
CA HIS A 167 -9.26 -6.93 4.71
C HIS A 167 -10.04 -7.79 3.70
N VAL A 168 -9.37 -8.74 3.04
CA VAL A 168 -9.92 -9.53 1.92
C VAL A 168 -9.93 -11.01 2.30
N VAL A 169 -10.61 -11.31 3.40
CA VAL A 169 -10.75 -12.64 4.00
C VAL A 169 -12.18 -12.89 4.42
N GLU A 170 -12.54 -14.16 4.67
CA GLU A 170 -13.86 -14.49 5.19
C GLU A 170 -14.09 -13.81 6.55
N GLY A 171 -15.24 -13.15 6.70
CA GLY A 171 -15.65 -12.49 7.93
C GLY A 171 -15.44 -10.97 7.95
N ALA A 172 -14.55 -10.42 7.11
CA ALA A 172 -14.43 -8.98 6.94
C ALA A 172 -15.57 -8.47 6.04
N GLU A 173 -16.46 -7.64 6.60
CA GLU A 173 -17.61 -7.06 5.89
C GLU A 173 -17.14 -6.04 4.84
N GLN A 174 -17.92 -5.91 3.77
CA GLN A 174 -17.73 -4.92 2.71
C GLN A 174 -18.98 -4.05 2.58
N PRO A 175 -19.19 -3.10 3.50
CA PRO A 175 -20.41 -2.32 3.51
C PRO A 175 -20.49 -1.43 2.25
N ALA A 176 -21.71 -1.31 1.73
CA ALA A 176 -22.05 -0.37 0.68
C ALA A 176 -22.99 0.71 1.26
N PRO A 177 -22.86 1.97 0.83
CA PRO A 177 -23.76 3.01 1.26
C PRO A 177 -25.19 2.75 0.75
N ASP A 178 -26.18 3.24 1.49
CA ASP A 178 -27.57 3.30 1.06
C ASP A 178 -27.79 4.34 -0.08
N ALA A 179 -29.05 4.56 -0.45
CA ALA A 179 -29.42 5.47 -1.54
C ALA A 179 -29.05 6.94 -1.22
N GLU A 180 -28.94 7.29 0.05
CA GLU A 180 -28.57 8.60 0.57
C GLU A 180 -27.04 8.75 0.72
N GLY A 181 -26.27 7.69 0.48
CA GLY A 181 -24.81 7.68 0.58
C GLY A 181 -24.30 7.35 1.99
N ILE A 182 -25.15 6.82 2.87
CA ILE A 182 -24.85 6.59 4.28
C ILE A 182 -24.56 5.10 4.53
N ILE A 183 -23.49 4.82 5.28
CA ILE A 183 -23.24 3.52 5.89
C ILE A 183 -23.65 3.63 7.36
N ALA A 184 -24.67 2.87 7.75
CA ALA A 184 -25.26 2.93 9.09
C ALA A 184 -24.42 2.15 10.13
N ALA A 185 -23.22 2.66 10.43
CA ALA A 185 -22.35 2.18 11.50
C ALA A 185 -21.56 3.36 12.10
N ASP A 186 -21.27 3.31 13.40
CA ASP A 186 -20.25 4.19 13.97
C ASP A 186 -18.88 3.85 13.35
N TRP A 187 -17.95 4.82 13.29
CA TRP A 187 -16.62 4.57 12.73
C TRP A 187 -15.90 3.40 13.42
N THR A 188 -16.00 3.31 14.75
CA THR A 188 -15.35 2.21 15.50
C THR A 188 -15.96 0.86 15.14
N GLU A 189 -17.29 0.82 15.01
CA GLU A 189 -18.01 -0.39 14.61
C GLU A 189 -17.68 -0.80 13.17
N HIS A 190 -17.53 0.19 12.28
CA HIS A 190 -17.11 -0.01 10.90
C HIS A 190 -15.73 -0.68 10.84
N GLU A 191 -14.72 -0.16 11.55
CA GLU A 191 -13.39 -0.77 11.54
C GLU A 191 -13.41 -2.20 12.12
N LEU A 192 -14.15 -2.44 13.21
CA LEU A 192 -14.30 -3.80 13.79
C LEU A 192 -14.93 -4.81 12.82
N ARG A 193 -15.85 -4.37 11.97
CA ARG A 193 -16.56 -5.22 11.00
C ARG A 193 -15.75 -5.45 9.73
N THR A 194 -14.93 -4.48 9.32
CA THR A 194 -14.26 -4.45 8.01
C THR A 194 -12.79 -4.86 8.05
N THR A 195 -12.26 -5.14 9.23
CA THR A 195 -10.87 -5.56 9.44
C THR A 195 -10.79 -6.91 10.14
N ALA A 196 -9.68 -7.63 9.92
CA ALA A 196 -9.45 -8.93 10.51
C ALA A 196 -8.01 -9.08 11.01
N ASP A 197 -7.87 -9.60 12.22
CA ASP A 197 -6.59 -10.06 12.73
C ASP A 197 -6.22 -11.42 12.12
N PHE A 198 -4.92 -11.64 11.88
CA PHE A 198 -4.45 -12.90 11.32
C PHE A 198 -3.22 -13.43 12.05
N ALA A 199 -3.26 -14.68 12.51
CA ALA A 199 -2.19 -15.27 13.32
C ALA A 199 -1.74 -14.41 14.53
N PRO A 200 -2.66 -13.84 15.35
CA PRO A 200 -2.28 -12.93 16.45
C PRO A 200 -1.41 -13.61 17.51
N ARG A 201 -1.54 -14.91 17.71
CA ARG A 201 -0.75 -15.66 18.71
C ARG A 201 0.65 -16.08 18.23
N ASN A 202 0.99 -15.82 16.96
CA ASN A 202 2.28 -16.22 16.41
C ASN A 202 3.33 -15.12 16.58
N LYS A 203 4.16 -15.25 17.62
CA LYS A 203 5.21 -14.29 17.96
C LYS A 203 6.20 -14.01 16.83
N LEU A 204 6.50 -15.01 16.00
CA LEU A 204 7.42 -14.83 14.87
C LEU A 204 6.78 -13.96 13.79
N VAL A 205 5.53 -14.24 13.42
CA VAL A 205 4.78 -13.41 12.46
C VAL A 205 4.65 -11.99 13.00
N THR A 206 4.18 -11.83 14.24
CA THR A 206 4.04 -10.51 14.89
C THR A 206 5.33 -9.71 14.82
N TRP A 207 6.47 -10.32 15.14
CA TRP A 207 7.76 -9.65 15.10
C TRP A 207 8.18 -9.27 13.67
N LEU A 208 8.00 -10.16 12.68
CA LEU A 208 8.41 -9.93 11.30
C LEU A 208 7.63 -8.80 10.62
N ILE A 209 6.34 -8.63 10.93
CA ILE A 209 5.48 -7.62 10.30
C ILE A 209 5.22 -6.41 11.22
N GLY A 210 5.93 -6.32 12.34
CA GLY A 210 5.83 -5.19 13.26
C GLY A 210 4.47 -5.05 13.94
N GLY A 211 3.73 -6.16 14.13
CA GLY A 211 2.42 -6.14 14.78
C GLY A 211 1.23 -5.93 13.83
N LEU A 212 1.44 -5.79 12.52
CA LEU A 212 0.37 -5.65 11.51
C LEU A 212 -0.61 -6.83 11.41
N ASN A 213 -0.41 -7.89 12.18
CA ASN A 213 -1.40 -8.95 12.34
C ASN A 213 -2.54 -8.61 13.30
N TYR A 214 -2.38 -7.52 14.05
CA TYR A 214 -3.40 -6.89 14.89
C TYR A 214 -3.98 -5.72 14.11
N GLN A 215 -4.76 -6.04 13.09
CA GLN A 215 -5.24 -5.05 12.14
C GLN A 215 -6.41 -4.25 12.72
N ILE A 216 -7.20 -4.88 13.59
CA ILE A 216 -8.30 -4.22 14.26
C ILE A 216 -7.76 -3.08 15.15
N GLU A 217 -6.72 -3.33 15.94
CA GLU A 217 -6.10 -2.30 16.78
C GLU A 217 -5.24 -1.31 16.00
N HIS A 218 -4.85 -1.68 14.78
CA HIS A 218 -4.10 -0.78 13.90
C HIS A 218 -4.97 0.37 13.39
N HIS A 219 -6.20 0.08 12.97
CA HIS A 219 -7.20 1.04 12.52
C HIS A 219 -7.73 1.88 13.69
#